data_AF-A0A090W3H8-F1
#
_entry.id   AF-A0A090W3H8-F1
#
_cell.length_a   1.000
_cell.length_b   1.000
_cell.length_c   1.000
_cell.angle_alpha   90.00
_cell.angle_beta   90.00
_cell.angle_gamma   90.00
#
_symmetry.space_group_name_H-M   'P 1'
#
loop_
_entity.id
_entity.type
_entity.pdbx_description
1 polymer ?
#
loop_
_entity_poly.entity_id
_entity_poly.type
_entity_poly.pdbx_seq_one_letter_code
_entity_poly.pdbx_strand_id
1 'polypeptide(L)'
;MGEDPGLKPNKDYSKHTKTLADYFDEAKAYLNSNKQPKHLPFEALAGIFNGSKTLYINVDDEKGILDAITFIHSHNLKKVVLVGARDAIW
;
A
#
# COMPACT_ATOMS: atom_id res chain seq x y z
N MET A 1 1.82 38.27 5.82
CA MET A 1 1.19 37.32 4.87
C MET A 1 2.25 36.27 4.60
N GLY A 2 2.37 35.17 5.34
CA GLY A 2 1.32 34.36 5.98
C GLY A 2 1.06 33.11 5.13
N GLU A 3 2.13 32.47 4.66
CA GLU A 3 2.04 31.21 3.93
C GLU A 3 2.20 30.10 4.96
N ASP A 4 1.09 29.72 5.60
CA ASP A 4 1.03 28.45 6.33
C ASP A 4 1.39 27.35 5.32
N PRO A 5 2.50 26.60 5.53
CA PRO A 5 2.83 25.45 4.73
C PRO A 5 1.89 24.29 5.13
N GLY A 6 0.58 24.51 5.01
CA GLY A 6 -0.42 23.47 5.15
C GLY A 6 -0.15 22.46 4.04
N LEU A 7 0.25 21.26 4.45
CA LEU A 7 0.29 20.04 3.64
C LEU A 7 -0.90 20.06 2.69
N LYS A 8 -0.66 20.39 1.41
CA LYS A 8 -1.74 20.41 0.42
C LYS A 8 -2.27 18.97 0.36
N PRO A 9 -3.54 18.72 0.72
CA PRO A 9 -4.10 17.39 0.62
C PRO A 9 -3.92 16.93 -0.82
N ASN A 10 -3.23 15.79 -1.01
CA ASN A 10 -3.11 15.22 -2.33
C ASN A 10 -4.53 14.86 -2.79
N LYS A 11 -5.08 15.65 -3.72
CA LYS A 11 -6.47 15.52 -4.18
C LYS A 11 -6.72 14.16 -4.83
N ASP A 12 -5.67 13.52 -5.32
CA ASP A 12 -5.70 12.19 -5.92
C ASP A 12 -5.39 11.06 -4.92
N TYR A 13 -5.14 11.36 -3.63
CA TYR A 13 -4.82 10.37 -2.61
C TYR A 13 -5.87 9.27 -2.52
N SER A 14 -7.14 9.65 -2.35
CA SER A 14 -8.26 8.70 -2.30
C SER A 14 -8.41 7.88 -3.58
N LYS A 15 -8.01 8.43 -4.73
CA LYS A 15 -8.05 7.71 -6.01
C LYS A 15 -6.90 6.71 -6.08
N HIS A 16 -5.71 7.10 -5.66
CA HIS A 16 -4.53 6.24 -5.65
C HIS A 16 -4.66 5.10 -4.63
N THR A 17 -5.16 5.35 -3.43
CA THR A 17 -5.40 4.29 -2.44
C THR A 17 -6.45 3.31 -2.92
N LYS A 18 -7.51 3.80 -3.56
CA LYS A 18 -8.53 2.94 -4.19
C LYS A 18 -7.95 2.11 -5.33
N THR A 19 -7.22 2.72 -6.26
CA THR A 19 -6.57 1.98 -7.36
C THR A 19 -5.57 0.95 -6.83
N LEU A 20 -4.85 1.25 -5.74
CA LEU A 20 -3.96 0.30 -5.09
C LEU A 20 -4.72 -0.89 -4.49
N ALA A 21 -5.84 -0.64 -3.81
CA ALA A 21 -6.70 -1.69 -3.28
C ALA A 21 -7.27 -2.57 -4.38
N ASP A 22 -7.85 -1.96 -5.43
CA ASP A 22 -8.35 -2.68 -6.61
C ASP A 22 -7.25 -3.55 -7.22
N TYR A 23 -6.03 -3.01 -7.39
CA TYR A 23 -4.89 -3.76 -7.94
C TYR A 23 -4.50 -4.98 -7.08
N PHE A 24 -4.56 -4.87 -5.75
CA PHE A 24 -4.28 -5.98 -4.84
C PHE A 24 -5.37 -7.04 -4.87
N ASP A 25 -6.64 -6.64 -4.98
CA ASP A 25 -7.76 -7.57 -5.16
C ASP A 25 -7.69 -8.30 -6.51
N GLU A 26 -7.39 -7.58 -7.60
CA GLU A 26 -7.15 -8.17 -8.92
C GLU A 26 -6.00 -9.18 -8.89
N ALA A 27 -4.88 -8.82 -8.23
CA ALA A 27 -3.76 -9.72 -8.07
C ALA A 27 -4.14 -10.96 -7.26
N LYS A 28 -4.93 -10.81 -6.19
CA LYS A 28 -5.41 -11.94 -5.38
C LYS A 28 -6.35 -12.84 -6.17
N ALA A 29 -7.26 -12.28 -6.96
CA ALA A 29 -8.15 -13.03 -7.84
C ALA A 29 -7.37 -13.79 -8.94
N TYR A 30 -6.37 -13.13 -9.53
CA TYR A 30 -5.46 -13.75 -10.50
C TYR A 30 -4.67 -14.92 -9.88
N LEU A 31 -4.14 -14.75 -8.67
CA LEU A 31 -3.36 -15.80 -8.00
C LEU A 31 -4.19 -17.01 -7.57
N ASN A 32 -5.49 -16.82 -7.35
CA ASN A 32 -6.46 -17.89 -7.09
C ASN A 32 -7.02 -18.51 -8.38
N SER A 33 -6.78 -17.91 -9.55
CA SER A 33 -7.22 -18.41 -10.85
C SER A 33 -6.13 -19.22 -11.56
N ASN A 34 -6.47 -19.83 -12.70
CA ASN A 34 -5.46 -20.43 -13.58
C ASN A 34 -4.55 -19.32 -14.09
N LYS A 35 -3.29 -19.30 -13.60
CA LYS A 35 -2.23 -18.29 -13.80
C LYS A 35 -1.73 -18.18 -15.26
N GLN A 36 -2.66 -18.17 -16.22
CA GLN A 36 -2.43 -18.14 -17.66
C GLN A 36 -3.30 -17.05 -18.27
N PRO A 37 -2.72 -16.05 -18.97
CA PRO A 37 -1.29 -15.81 -19.22
C PRO A 37 -0.55 -15.32 -17.97
N LYS A 38 0.78 -15.50 -17.93
CA LYS A 38 1.65 -15.19 -16.78
C LYS A 38 1.77 -13.67 -16.57
N HIS A 39 1.20 -13.16 -15.48
CA HIS A 39 1.24 -11.75 -15.11
C HIS A 39 2.32 -11.52 -14.05
N LEU A 40 3.55 -11.25 -14.49
CA LEU A 40 4.72 -11.10 -13.62
C LEU A 40 4.51 -10.11 -12.45
N PRO A 41 3.83 -8.95 -12.62
CA PRO A 41 3.55 -8.05 -11.52
C PRO A 41 2.67 -8.67 -10.43
N PHE A 42 1.65 -9.46 -10.81
CA PHE A 42 0.77 -10.14 -9.86
C PHE A 42 1.46 -11.33 -9.19
N GLU A 43 2.34 -12.03 -9.90
CA GLU A 43 3.19 -13.05 -9.28
C GLU A 43 4.17 -12.47 -8.26
N ALA A 44 4.70 -11.27 -8.49
CA ALA A 44 5.52 -10.58 -7.49
C ALA A 44 4.72 -10.29 -6.21
N LEU A 45 3.45 -9.89 -6.35
CA LEU A 45 2.53 -9.70 -5.22
C LEU A 45 2.20 -10.99 -4.49
N ALA A 46 2.24 -12.15 -5.15
CA ALA A 46 2.08 -13.45 -4.49
C ALA A 46 3.07 -13.64 -3.34
N GLY A 47 4.31 -13.19 -3.53
CA GLY A 47 5.36 -13.19 -2.52
C GLY A 47 5.03 -12.30 -1.32
N ILE A 48 4.26 -11.24 -1.51
CA ILE A 48 3.83 -10.34 -0.45
C ILE A 48 2.70 -11.00 0.36
N PHE A 49 1.70 -11.57 -0.32
CA PHE A 49 0.60 -12.28 0.34
C PHE A 49 1.05 -13.51 1.13
N ASN A 50 2.01 -14.29 0.58
CA ASN A 50 2.51 -15.48 1.26
C ASN A 50 3.58 -15.18 2.35
N GLY A 51 4.11 -13.94 2.40
CA GLY A 51 5.14 -13.51 3.35
C GLY A 51 6.57 -13.94 2.99
N SER A 52 6.83 -14.36 1.75
CA SER A 52 8.18 -14.60 1.22
C SER A 52 8.91 -13.30 0.93
N LYS A 53 8.18 -12.25 0.55
CA LYS A 53 8.69 -10.91 0.25
C LYS A 53 8.21 -9.93 1.32
N THR A 54 9.02 -8.91 1.59
CA THR A 54 8.66 -7.79 2.47
C THR A 54 8.16 -6.63 1.62
N LEU A 55 6.98 -6.09 1.94
CA LEU A 55 6.48 -4.86 1.33
C LEU A 55 7.09 -3.66 2.06
N TYR A 56 7.68 -2.72 1.31
CA TYR A 56 8.17 -1.46 1.85
C TYR A 56 7.23 -0.35 1.43
N ILE A 57 6.65 0.36 2.40
CA ILE A 57 5.74 1.47 2.14
C ILE A 57 6.40 2.73 2.66
N ASN A 58 6.68 3.70 1.78
CA ASN A 58 7.17 5.00 2.20
C ASN A 58 5.98 5.91 2.52
N VAL A 59 5.83 6.28 3.78
CA VAL A 59 4.77 7.16 4.28
C VAL A 59 5.39 8.19 5.22
N ASP A 60 5.23 9.46 4.89
CA ASP A 60 5.76 10.58 5.69
C ASP A 60 4.65 11.32 6.47
N ASP A 61 3.36 11.02 6.26
CA ASP A 61 2.21 11.69 6.91
C ASP A 61 1.41 10.72 7.82
N GLU A 62 0.87 11.21 8.93
CA GLU A 62 0.09 10.44 9.92
C GLU A 62 -1.11 9.72 9.28
N LYS A 63 -1.85 10.39 8.38
CA LYS A 63 -2.99 9.77 7.68
C LYS A 63 -2.52 8.66 6.76
N GLY A 64 -1.35 8.83 6.14
CA GLY A 64 -0.70 7.81 5.32
C GLY A 64 -0.33 6.57 6.12
N ILE A 65 0.17 6.76 7.36
CA ILE A 65 0.52 5.67 8.27
C ILE A 65 -0.73 4.89 8.68
N LEU A 66 -1.79 5.56 9.11
CA LEU A 66 -3.05 4.93 9.49
C LEU A 66 -3.69 4.14 8.33
N ASP A 67 -3.69 4.71 7.13
CA ASP A 67 -4.23 4.05 5.94
C ASP A 67 -3.39 2.83 5.56
N ALA A 68 -2.05 2.94 5.62
CA ALA A 68 -1.13 1.83 5.39
C ALA A 68 -1.35 0.70 6.40
N ILE A 69 -1.47 1.00 7.70
CA ILE A 69 -1.77 -0.02 8.73
C ILE A 69 -3.12 -0.70 8.47
N THR A 70 -4.15 0.09 8.13
CA THR A 70 -5.48 -0.42 7.79
C THR A 70 -5.43 -1.36 6.58
N PHE A 71 -4.67 -0.98 5.55
CA PHE A 71 -4.44 -1.78 4.36
C PHE A 71 -3.73 -3.11 4.67
N ILE A 72 -2.67 -3.06 5.49
CA ILE A 72 -1.91 -4.23 5.92
C ILE A 72 -2.83 -5.23 6.64
N HIS A 73 -3.68 -4.74 7.55
CA HIS A 73 -4.63 -5.56 8.28
C HIS A 73 -5.73 -6.12 7.36
N SER A 74 -6.31 -5.28 6.48
CA SER A 74 -7.37 -5.68 5.55
C SER A 74 -6.93 -6.79 4.60
N HIS A 75 -5.70 -6.70 4.06
CA HIS A 75 -5.14 -7.70 3.15
C HIS A 75 -4.34 -8.80 3.86
N ASN A 76 -4.32 -8.80 5.20
CA ASN A 76 -3.66 -9.80 6.05
C ASN A 76 -2.16 -10.00 5.71
N LEU A 77 -1.48 -8.91 5.38
CA LEU A 77 -0.08 -8.92 4.93
C LEU A 77 0.87 -9.22 6.11
N LYS A 78 1.77 -10.18 5.94
CA LYS A 78 2.62 -10.68 7.04
C LYS A 78 3.92 -9.90 7.25
N LYS A 79 4.50 -9.37 6.17
CA LYS A 79 5.82 -8.71 6.21
C LYS A 79 5.73 -7.36 5.54
N VAL A 80 5.54 -6.32 6.35
CA VAL A 80 5.48 -4.94 5.88
C VAL A 80 6.39 -4.06 6.72
N VAL A 81 7.11 -3.16 6.06
CA VAL A 81 8.01 -2.19 6.66
C VAL A 81 7.54 -0.81 6.23
N LEU A 82 7.23 0.04 7.20
CA LEU A 82 6.94 1.45 6.97
C LEU A 82 8.27 2.22 7.01
N VAL A 83 8.59 2.94 5.95
CA VAL A 83 9.78 3.79 5.80
C VAL A 83 9.32 5.24 5.80
N GLY A 84 10.08 6.15 6.42
CA GLY A 84 9.76 7.57 6.38
C GLY A 84 8.74 8.04 7.41
N ALA A 85 8.25 7.17 8.32
CA ALA A 85 7.38 7.49 9.46
C ALA A 85 8.09 8.35 10.54
N ARG A 86 8.78 9.39 10.10
CA ARG A 86 9.61 10.32 10.87
C ARG A 86 8.75 11.35 11.61
N ASP A 87 7.54 11.62 11.12
CA ASP A 87 6.54 12.48 11.78
C ASP A 87 5.67 11.72 12.79
N ALA A 88 5.88 10.42 13.02
CA ALA A 88 5.25 9.70 14.14
C ALA A 88 6.00 9.90 15.47
N ILE A 89 6.89 10.90 15.55
CA ILE A 89 7.70 11.19 16.72
C ILE A 89 7.20 12.51 17.36
N TRP A 90 6.32 12.29 18.36
CA TRP A 90 5.86 13.15 19.45
C TRP A 90 4.76 14.19 19.19
#